data_AF-A0AAP9H509-F1
#
_entry.id   AF-A0AAP9H509-F1
#
_cell.length_a   1.000
_cell.length_b   1.000
_cell.length_c   1.000
_cell.angle_alpha   90.00
_cell.angle_beta   90.00
_cell.angle_gamma   90.00
#
_symmetry.space_group_name_H-M   'P 1'
#
loop_
_entity.id
_entity.type
_entity.pdbx_description
1 polymer ?
#
loop_
_entity_poly.entity_id
_entity_poly.type
_entity_poly.pdbx_seq_one_letter_code
_entity_poly.pdbx_strand_id
1 'polypeptide(L)'
;MPSPHQNLLSPVAIAERYGLCAFSVNVLSIERTVVEKIIALIRASREKRPDVALKSRIHHIYDLCMIKHNADFAPLFQDGALLKMLSIVEHADREQFSSAGDWLDQPLSQAAIFANTEQTWSHIRGEFHGRFAVMVYDSDLPSDKEVIGMLDAVHKQLKQYRMLA
;
A
#
# COMPACT_ATOMS: atom_id res chain seq x y z
N MET A 1 -19.43 44.28 40.71
CA MET A 1 -19.68 42.89 40.27
C MET A 1 -18.96 42.71 38.94
N PRO A 2 -17.94 41.84 38.81
CA PRO A 2 -17.32 41.62 37.52
C PRO A 2 -18.24 40.79 36.62
N SER A 3 -18.24 41.13 35.32
CA SER A 3 -19.12 40.59 34.28
C SER A 3 -18.83 39.11 33.99
N PRO A 4 -19.83 38.26 33.66
CA PRO A 4 -19.69 36.82 33.47
C PRO A 4 -19.15 36.46 32.07
N HIS A 5 -18.24 37.27 31.51
CA HIS A 5 -17.54 36.89 30.28
C HIS A 5 -16.55 35.79 30.64
N GLN A 6 -17.02 34.55 30.46
CA GLN A 6 -16.27 33.31 30.55
C GLN A 6 -14.85 33.51 30.04
N ASN A 7 -13.88 33.20 30.90
CA ASN A 7 -12.51 32.89 30.50
C ASN A 7 -12.56 31.67 29.56
N LEU A 8 -12.87 31.90 28.29
CA LEU A 8 -12.62 30.93 27.24
C LEU A 8 -11.11 30.85 27.11
N LEU A 9 -10.56 29.71 27.54
CA LEU A 9 -9.17 29.35 27.25
C LEU A 9 -8.94 29.50 25.75
N SER A 10 -7.79 30.05 25.37
CA SER A 10 -7.41 30.09 23.96
C SER A 10 -7.35 28.67 23.39
N PRO A 11 -7.49 28.46 22.07
CA PRO A 11 -7.36 27.14 21.47
C PRO A 11 -6.05 26.42 21.85
N VAL A 12 -4.96 27.18 22.00
CA VAL A 12 -3.66 26.67 22.48
C VAL A 12 -3.75 26.21 23.94
N ALA A 13 -4.33 27.02 24.83
CA ALA A 13 -4.48 26.65 26.24
C ALA A 13 -5.45 25.46 26.44
N ILE A 14 -6.43 25.29 25.55
CA ILE A 14 -7.28 24.09 25.48
C ILE A 14 -6.44 22.89 25.03
N ALA A 15 -5.66 23.02 23.95
CA ALA A 15 -4.81 21.96 23.45
C ALA A 15 -3.78 21.51 24.49
N GLU A 16 -3.12 22.45 25.17
CA GLU A 16 -2.18 22.16 26.27
C GLU A 16 -2.87 21.44 27.43
N ARG A 17 -4.03 21.95 27.87
CA ARG A 17 -4.80 21.36 28.98
C ARG A 17 -5.19 19.90 28.72
N TYR A 18 -5.49 19.55 27.47
CA TYR A 18 -5.91 18.20 27.08
C TYR A 18 -4.79 17.38 26.44
N GLY A 19 -3.54 17.88 26.40
CA GLY A 19 -2.42 17.17 25.78
C GLY A 19 -2.56 16.96 24.26
N LEU A 20 -3.30 17.84 23.59
CA LEU A 20 -3.58 17.84 22.15
C LEU A 20 -2.62 18.74 21.36
N CYS A 21 -1.51 19.15 21.97
CA CYS A 21 -0.44 19.85 21.25
C CYS A 21 0.17 18.94 20.18
N ALA A 22 0.72 19.56 19.14
CA ALA A 22 1.42 18.83 18.09
C ALA A 22 2.55 17.97 18.69
N PHE A 23 2.66 16.74 18.21
CA PHE A 23 3.67 15.79 18.65
C PHE A 23 4.27 15.09 17.44
N SER A 24 5.52 14.65 17.58
CA SER A 24 6.21 13.87 16.55
C SER A 24 5.95 12.39 16.77
N VAL A 25 5.69 11.66 15.68
CA VAL A 25 5.56 10.20 15.67
C VAL A 25 6.59 9.62 14.73
N ASN A 26 7.31 8.60 15.18
CA ASN A 26 8.16 7.82 14.31
C ASN A 26 7.29 6.89 13.46
N VAL A 27 7.29 7.13 12.15
CA VAL A 27 6.55 6.32 11.18
C VAL A 27 7.51 5.44 10.36
N LEU A 28 6.99 4.33 9.84
CA LEU A 28 7.74 3.47 8.92
C LEU A 28 8.05 4.24 7.63
N SER A 29 9.16 3.88 6.98
CA SER A 29 9.47 4.39 5.63
C SER A 29 8.34 4.06 4.65
N ILE A 30 7.91 5.06 3.87
CA ILE A 30 6.91 4.87 2.81
C ILE A 30 7.42 3.89 1.75
N GLU A 31 8.70 3.92 1.40
CA GLU A 31 9.31 2.97 0.47
C GLU A 31 9.17 1.53 0.97
N ARG A 32 9.45 1.29 2.25
CA ARG A 32 9.26 -0.03 2.87
C ARG A 32 7.78 -0.44 2.86
N THR A 33 6.89 0.49 3.21
CA THR A 33 5.43 0.26 3.19
C THR A 33 4.93 -0.14 1.80
N VAL A 34 5.43 0.50 0.74
CA VAL A 34 5.11 0.16 -0.65
C VAL A 34 5.52 -1.28 -0.96
N VAL A 35 6.77 -1.65 -0.64
CA VAL A 35 7.27 -3.00 -0.92
C VAL A 35 6.53 -4.07 -0.10
N GLU A 36 6.25 -3.83 1.18
CA GLU A 36 5.49 -4.77 2.01
C GLU A 36 4.08 -5.02 1.43
N LYS A 37 3.41 -3.98 0.92
CA LYS A 37 2.13 -4.14 0.23
C LYS A 37 2.26 -4.95 -1.07
N ILE A 38 3.32 -4.72 -1.84
CA ILE A 38 3.61 -5.49 -3.07
C ILE A 38 3.84 -6.97 -2.73
N ILE A 39 4.66 -7.28 -1.74
CA ILE A 39 4.92 -8.66 -1.28
C ILE A 39 3.63 -9.31 -0.75
N ALA A 40 2.80 -8.58 -0.01
CA ALA A 40 1.51 -9.07 0.45
C ALA A 40 0.56 -9.45 -0.71
N LEU A 41 0.55 -8.66 -1.80
CA LEU A 41 -0.21 -8.97 -3.01
C LEU A 41 0.37 -10.18 -3.78
N ILE A 42 1.70 -10.33 -3.80
CA ILE A 42 2.37 -11.52 -4.38
C ILE A 42 1.97 -12.77 -3.62
N ARG A 43 2.04 -12.73 -2.29
CA ARG A 43 1.62 -13.84 -1.43
C ARG A 43 0.16 -14.19 -1.68
N ALA A 44 -0.73 -13.21 -1.64
CA ALA A 44 -2.16 -13.42 -1.90
C ALA A 44 -2.42 -14.04 -3.29
N SER A 45 -1.63 -13.66 -4.31
CA SER A 45 -1.76 -14.21 -5.66
C SER A 45 -1.38 -15.69 -5.78
N ARG A 46 -0.66 -16.24 -4.80
CA ARG A 46 -0.15 -17.62 -4.79
C ARG A 46 -0.89 -18.54 -3.82
N GLU A 47 -1.87 -18.00 -3.10
CA GLU A 47 -2.75 -18.79 -2.23
C GLU A 47 -3.60 -19.78 -3.05
N LYS A 48 -4.15 -20.82 -2.39
CA LYS A 48 -5.04 -21.80 -3.06
C LYS A 48 -6.28 -21.17 -3.70
N ARG A 49 -6.73 -20.04 -3.16
CA ARG A 49 -7.85 -19.24 -3.67
C ARG A 49 -7.40 -17.79 -3.87
N PRO A 50 -6.66 -17.48 -4.96
CA PRO A 50 -6.08 -16.16 -5.17
C PRO A 50 -7.12 -15.05 -5.25
N ASP A 51 -8.28 -15.33 -5.82
CA ASP A 51 -9.40 -14.39 -5.95
C ASP A 51 -9.88 -13.90 -4.57
N VAL A 52 -10.05 -14.82 -3.61
CA VAL A 52 -10.49 -14.49 -2.25
C VAL A 52 -9.37 -13.79 -1.50
N ALA A 53 -8.14 -14.30 -1.60
CA ALA A 53 -6.98 -13.73 -0.92
C ALA A 53 -6.71 -12.29 -1.39
N LEU A 54 -6.74 -12.03 -2.69
CA LEU A 54 -6.56 -10.68 -3.25
C LEU A 54 -7.70 -9.73 -2.84
N LYS A 55 -8.96 -10.18 -2.85
CA LYS A 55 -10.09 -9.37 -2.34
C LYS A 55 -9.91 -9.00 -0.86
N SER A 56 -9.33 -9.87 -0.04
CA SER A 56 -9.02 -9.53 1.36
C SER A 56 -7.91 -8.49 1.52
N ARG A 57 -7.10 -8.29 0.46
CA ARG A 57 -5.99 -7.32 0.38
C ARG A 57 -6.31 -6.14 -0.53
N ILE A 58 -7.59 -5.93 -0.86
CA ILE A 58 -8.01 -4.94 -1.87
C ILE A 58 -7.57 -3.51 -1.51
N HIS A 59 -7.55 -3.19 -0.21
CA HIS A 59 -7.09 -1.90 0.30
C HIS A 59 -5.61 -1.64 0.02
N HIS A 60 -4.76 -2.67 -0.10
CA HIS A 60 -3.36 -2.49 -0.48
C HIS A 60 -3.22 -1.92 -1.90
N ILE A 61 -4.11 -2.28 -2.82
CA ILE A 61 -4.12 -1.72 -4.18
C ILE A 61 -4.48 -0.23 -4.13
N TYR A 62 -5.49 0.13 -3.32
CA TYR A 62 -5.87 1.53 -3.10
C TYR A 62 -4.71 2.34 -2.52
N ASP A 63 -4.10 1.83 -1.44
CA ASP A 63 -2.98 2.51 -0.77
C ASP A 63 -1.82 2.77 -1.75
N LEU A 64 -1.49 1.79 -2.61
CA LEU A 64 -0.44 1.96 -3.61
C LEU A 64 -0.79 3.04 -4.65
N CYS A 65 -2.04 3.11 -5.10
CA CYS A 65 -2.50 4.20 -5.96
C CYS A 65 -2.39 5.56 -5.27
N MET A 66 -2.81 5.67 -4.00
CA MET A 66 -2.73 6.92 -3.24
C MET A 66 -1.30 7.37 -2.99
N ILE A 67 -0.41 6.44 -2.63
CA ILE A 67 1.02 6.75 -2.50
C ILE A 67 1.57 7.23 -3.85
N LYS A 68 1.16 6.61 -4.96
CA LYS A 68 1.58 7.02 -6.30
C LYS A 68 1.05 8.41 -6.71
N HIS A 69 -0.12 8.82 -6.24
CA HIS A 69 -0.69 10.15 -6.50
C HIS A 69 0.09 11.27 -5.80
N ASN A 70 0.71 10.96 -4.65
CA ASN A 70 1.53 11.92 -3.95
C ASN A 70 2.84 12.19 -4.73
N ALA A 71 3.07 13.45 -5.10
CA ALA A 71 4.23 13.86 -5.90
C ALA A 71 5.58 13.50 -5.24
N ASP A 72 5.66 13.49 -3.91
CA ASP A 72 6.87 13.17 -3.16
C ASP A 72 7.22 11.67 -3.27
N PHE A 73 6.22 10.82 -3.48
CA PHE A 73 6.37 9.36 -3.51
C PHE A 73 6.14 8.74 -4.89
N ALA A 74 5.60 9.48 -5.85
CA ALA A 74 5.46 9.07 -7.24
C ALA A 74 6.77 8.53 -7.87
N PRO A 75 7.98 9.06 -7.55
CA PRO A 75 9.24 8.51 -8.03
C PRO A 75 9.50 7.05 -7.63
N LEU A 76 8.90 6.55 -6.54
CA LEU A 76 9.02 5.14 -6.13
C LEU A 76 8.45 4.16 -7.16
N PHE A 77 7.59 4.63 -8.06
CA PHE A 77 6.97 3.81 -9.11
C PHE A 77 7.70 3.90 -10.45
N GLN A 78 8.88 4.52 -10.47
CA GLN A 78 9.75 4.57 -11.65
C GLN A 78 10.72 3.38 -11.70
N ASP A 79 11.31 3.14 -12.85
CA ASP A 79 12.19 1.99 -13.09
C ASP A 79 13.36 1.96 -12.09
N GLY A 80 13.60 0.80 -11.48
CA GLY A 80 14.70 0.56 -10.55
C GLY A 80 14.53 1.09 -9.12
N ALA A 81 13.51 1.92 -8.85
CA ALA A 81 13.39 2.64 -7.58
C ALA A 81 13.22 1.72 -6.36
N LEU A 82 12.51 0.59 -6.52
CA LEU A 82 12.19 -0.32 -5.42
C LEU A 82 13.17 -1.48 -5.26
N LEU A 83 14.17 -1.65 -6.14
CA LEU A 83 14.99 -2.88 -6.18
C LEU A 83 15.71 -3.17 -4.86
N LYS A 84 16.29 -2.13 -4.26
CA LYS A 84 16.99 -2.27 -2.97
C LYS A 84 16.01 -2.66 -1.86
N MET A 85 14.86 -1.99 -1.78
CA MET A 85 13.87 -2.26 -0.74
C MET A 85 13.18 -3.62 -0.93
N LEU A 86 12.96 -4.06 -2.18
CA LEU A 86 12.50 -5.42 -2.50
C LEU A 86 13.42 -6.47 -1.88
N SER A 87 14.75 -6.32 -2.02
CA SER A 87 15.71 -7.23 -1.39
C SER A 87 15.63 -7.22 0.13
N ILE A 88 15.52 -6.04 0.74
CA ILE A 88 15.43 -5.91 2.20
C ILE A 88 14.17 -6.59 2.74
N VAL A 89 13.01 -6.34 2.12
CA VAL A 89 11.74 -6.91 2.57
C VAL A 89 11.66 -8.40 2.28
N GLU A 90 12.18 -8.87 1.13
CA GLU A 90 12.28 -10.31 0.84
C GLU A 90 13.09 -11.03 1.91
N HIS A 91 14.25 -10.49 2.28
CA HIS A 91 15.08 -11.09 3.33
C HIS A 91 14.37 -11.09 4.68
N ALA A 92 13.75 -9.97 5.06
CA ALA A 92 12.99 -9.87 6.30
C ALA A 92 11.83 -10.88 6.37
N ASP A 93 11.08 -11.06 5.28
CA ASP A 93 10.01 -12.07 5.22
C ASP A 93 10.55 -13.50 5.36
N ARG A 94 11.71 -13.80 4.75
CA ARG A 94 12.36 -15.11 4.87
C ARG A 94 12.85 -15.40 6.29
N GLU A 95 13.34 -14.39 7.00
CA GLU A 95 13.72 -14.53 8.41
C GLU A 95 12.48 -14.71 9.31
N GLN A 96 11.40 -14.00 9.01
CA GLN A 96 10.20 -13.99 9.85
C GLN A 96 9.32 -15.23 9.65
N PHE A 97 9.21 -15.75 8.43
CA PHE A 97 8.28 -16.82 8.09
C PHE A 97 9.00 -18.06 7.55
N SER A 98 8.86 -19.19 8.26
CA SER A 98 9.41 -20.47 7.81
C SER A 98 8.84 -20.94 6.47
N SER A 99 7.62 -20.50 6.11
CA SER A 99 6.95 -20.82 4.85
C SER A 99 7.18 -19.80 3.74
N ALA A 100 8.12 -18.84 3.88
CA ALA A 100 8.29 -17.75 2.92
C ALA A 100 8.60 -18.22 1.49
N GLY A 101 9.20 -19.42 1.34
CA GLY A 101 9.45 -20.03 0.04
C GLY A 101 8.20 -20.17 -0.83
N ASP A 102 7.03 -20.38 -0.22
CA ASP A 102 5.74 -20.52 -0.92
C ASP A 102 5.42 -19.29 -1.79
N TRP A 103 5.85 -18.09 -1.36
CA TRP A 103 5.61 -16.85 -2.10
C TRP A 103 6.85 -16.09 -2.56
N LEU A 104 8.06 -16.54 -2.25
CA LEU A 104 9.29 -15.85 -2.65
C LEU A 104 10.19 -16.65 -3.61
N ASP A 105 10.05 -17.98 -3.70
CA ASP A 105 10.99 -18.79 -4.51
C ASP A 105 10.71 -18.73 -6.02
N GLN A 106 9.47 -18.43 -6.42
CA GLN A 106 9.14 -18.12 -7.82
C GLN A 106 9.34 -16.63 -8.11
N PRO A 107 9.61 -16.21 -9.38
CA PRO A 107 9.75 -14.80 -9.71
C PRO A 107 8.59 -13.96 -9.19
N LEU A 108 8.89 -12.89 -8.46
CA LEU A 108 7.87 -11.96 -7.95
C LEU A 108 6.99 -11.42 -9.09
N SER A 109 7.59 -11.17 -10.27
CA SER A 109 6.91 -10.74 -11.49
C SER A 109 5.92 -11.76 -12.05
N GLN A 110 6.03 -13.06 -11.71
CA GLN A 110 5.11 -14.10 -12.17
C GLN A 110 3.84 -14.21 -11.33
N ALA A 111 3.71 -13.44 -10.24
CA ALA A 111 2.46 -13.41 -9.47
C ALA A 111 1.31 -12.91 -10.36
N ALA A 112 0.16 -13.60 -10.33
CA ALA A 112 -0.94 -13.38 -11.27
C ALA A 112 -1.45 -11.93 -11.32
N ILE A 113 -1.46 -11.21 -10.18
CA ILE A 113 -1.85 -9.79 -10.11
C ILE A 113 -0.98 -8.87 -10.96
N PHE A 114 0.26 -9.27 -11.25
CA PHE A 114 1.20 -8.52 -12.10
C PHE A 114 1.37 -9.17 -13.47
N ALA A 115 1.53 -10.49 -13.54
CA ALA A 115 1.73 -11.22 -14.79
C ALA A 115 0.51 -11.15 -15.71
N ASN A 116 -0.69 -11.19 -15.12
CA ASN A 116 -1.99 -11.19 -15.80
C ASN A 116 -2.87 -10.05 -15.25
N THR A 117 -2.35 -8.82 -15.20
CA THR A 117 -2.96 -7.65 -14.53
C THR A 117 -4.44 -7.49 -14.87
N GLU A 118 -4.78 -7.32 -16.15
CA GLU A 118 -6.15 -7.08 -16.64
C GLU A 118 -7.12 -8.19 -16.22
N GLN A 119 -6.74 -9.44 -16.46
CA GLN A 119 -7.57 -10.60 -16.14
C GLN A 119 -7.78 -10.71 -14.63
N THR A 120 -6.72 -10.62 -13.84
CA THR A 120 -6.79 -10.74 -12.39
C THR A 120 -7.60 -9.60 -11.79
N TRP A 121 -7.39 -8.37 -12.28
CA TRP A 121 -8.15 -7.20 -11.87
C TRP A 121 -9.64 -7.38 -12.16
N SER A 122 -10.01 -7.89 -13.34
CA SER A 122 -11.41 -8.12 -13.70
C SER A 122 -12.18 -9.01 -12.69
N HIS A 123 -11.48 -9.96 -12.06
CA HIS A 123 -12.07 -10.87 -11.06
C HIS A 123 -12.24 -10.25 -9.67
N ILE A 124 -11.47 -9.20 -9.34
CA ILE A 124 -11.45 -8.61 -8.00
C ILE A 124 -11.98 -7.17 -7.94
N ARG A 125 -12.08 -6.46 -9.08
CA ARG A 125 -12.50 -5.05 -9.14
C ARG A 125 -13.90 -4.77 -8.58
N GLY A 126 -14.78 -5.77 -8.58
CA GLY A 126 -16.09 -5.67 -7.93
C GLY A 126 -16.00 -5.48 -6.41
N GLU A 127 -14.94 -5.98 -5.76
CA GLU A 127 -14.68 -5.70 -4.35
C GLU A 127 -14.25 -4.25 -4.13
N PHE A 128 -13.35 -3.77 -5.00
CA PHE A 128 -12.77 -2.43 -4.93
C PHE A 128 -13.82 -1.34 -5.11
N HIS A 129 -14.61 -1.42 -6.20
CA HIS A 129 -15.66 -0.46 -6.53
C HIS A 129 -16.97 -0.71 -5.77
N GLY A 130 -17.07 -1.84 -5.08
CA GLY A 130 -18.25 -2.23 -4.31
C GLY A 130 -18.06 -1.99 -2.82
N ARG A 131 -17.78 -3.07 -2.08
CA ARG A 131 -17.73 -3.04 -0.61
C ARG A 131 -16.63 -2.11 -0.07
N PHE A 132 -15.46 -2.10 -0.72
CA PHE A 132 -14.36 -1.25 -0.27
C PHE A 132 -14.62 0.24 -0.52
N ALA A 133 -15.24 0.60 -1.65
CA ALA A 133 -15.54 2.00 -1.99
C ALA A 133 -16.34 2.73 -0.91
N VAL A 134 -17.25 2.04 -0.22
CA VAL A 134 -18.05 2.62 0.88
C VAL A 134 -17.19 3.04 2.09
N MET A 135 -15.97 2.52 2.19
CA MET A 135 -15.02 2.83 3.27
C MET A 135 -14.06 3.98 2.93
N VAL A 136 -14.07 4.47 1.69
CA VAL A 136 -13.16 5.52 1.21
C VAL A 136 -13.76 6.90 1.45
N TYR A 137 -12.99 7.76 2.09
CA TYR A 137 -13.37 9.15 2.36
C TYR A 137 -13.36 9.98 1.05
N ASP A 138 -14.29 10.92 0.91
CA ASP A 138 -14.44 11.83 -0.24
C ASP A 138 -14.60 11.16 -1.62
N SER A 139 -14.83 9.84 -1.68
CA SER A 139 -14.97 9.10 -2.94
C SER A 139 -13.77 9.23 -3.89
N ASP A 140 -12.57 9.52 -3.37
CA ASP A 140 -11.33 9.59 -4.15
C ASP A 140 -10.81 8.18 -4.50
N LEU A 141 -11.63 7.45 -5.25
CA LEU A 141 -11.39 6.07 -5.62
C LEU A 141 -10.70 6.01 -6.99
N PRO A 142 -9.52 5.37 -7.10
CA PRO A 142 -8.85 5.18 -8.38
C PRO A 142 -9.73 4.49 -9.42
N SER A 143 -9.69 4.99 -10.65
CA SER A 143 -10.27 4.32 -11.80
C SER A 143 -9.54 3.00 -12.09
N ASP A 144 -10.19 2.08 -12.81
CA ASP A 144 -9.53 0.83 -13.24
C ASP A 144 -8.24 1.10 -14.02
N LYS A 145 -8.23 2.16 -14.83
CA LYS A 145 -7.04 2.57 -15.60
C LYS A 145 -5.88 2.96 -14.70
N GLU A 146 -6.16 3.69 -13.61
CA GLU A 146 -5.13 4.08 -12.64
C GLU A 146 -4.60 2.86 -11.88
N VAL A 147 -5.48 1.94 -11.49
CA VAL A 147 -5.10 0.69 -10.85
C VAL A 147 -4.20 -0.15 -11.77
N ILE A 148 -4.63 -0.37 -13.01
CA ILE A 148 -3.85 -1.16 -13.99
C ILE A 148 -2.50 -0.48 -14.25
N GLY A 149 -2.48 0.84 -14.46
CA GLY A 149 -1.24 1.59 -14.66
C GLY A 149 -0.28 1.51 -13.47
N MET A 150 -0.80 1.51 -12.24
CA MET A 150 0.01 1.31 -11.03
C MET A 150 0.57 -0.11 -10.97
N LEU A 151 -0.26 -1.14 -11.19
CA LEU A 151 0.18 -2.54 -11.19
C LEU A 151 1.24 -2.81 -12.28
N ASP A 152 1.08 -2.22 -13.46
CA ASP A 152 2.04 -2.33 -14.55
C ASP A 152 3.37 -1.63 -14.24
N ALA A 153 3.33 -0.48 -13.57
CA ALA A 153 4.54 0.21 -13.11
C ALA A 153 5.32 -0.65 -12.09
N VAL A 154 4.62 -1.30 -11.16
CA VAL A 154 5.23 -2.26 -10.23
C VAL A 154 5.78 -3.46 -10.98
N HIS A 155 5.02 -4.03 -11.91
CA HIS A 155 5.43 -5.21 -12.68
C HIS A 155 6.74 -4.97 -13.45
N LYS A 156 6.94 -3.79 -14.05
CA LYS A 156 8.21 -3.43 -14.70
C LYS A 156 9.40 -3.54 -13.76
N GLN A 157 9.28 -3.03 -12.54
CA GLN A 157 10.34 -3.11 -11.53
C GLN A 157 10.57 -4.56 -11.06
N LEU A 158 9.51 -5.34 -10.88
CA LEU A 158 9.62 -6.76 -10.51
C LEU A 158 10.35 -7.59 -11.60
N LYS A 159 10.19 -7.24 -12.88
CA LYS A 159 10.95 -7.87 -13.97
C LYS A 159 12.45 -7.54 -13.89
N GLN A 160 12.80 -6.33 -13.47
CA GLN A 160 14.19 -5.91 -13.29
C GLN A 160 14.87 -6.59 -12.11
N TYR A 161 14.13 -6.76 -11.01
CA TYR A 161 14.65 -7.35 -9.77
C TYR A 161 15.27 -8.74 -9.96
N ARG A 162 14.65 -9.61 -10.77
CA ARG A 162 15.17 -10.97 -11.04
C ARG A 162 16.33 -11.06 -12.02
N MET A 163 16.76 -9.95 -12.62
CA MET A 163 17.98 -9.91 -13.43
C MET A 163 19.25 -9.65 -12.59
N LEU A 164 19.08 -9.32 -11.31
CA LEU A 164 20.16 -8.89 -10.41
C LEU A 164 20.28 -9.72 -9.12
N ALA A 165 19.31 -10.61 -8.86
CA ALA A 165 19.24 -11.51 -7.71
C ALA A 165 19.34 -12.97 -8.15
#